data_AF-A0A9X1FYC7-F1
#
_entry.id   AF-A0A9X1FYC7-F1
#
_cell.length_a   1.000
_cell.length_b   1.000
_cell.length_c   1.000
_cell.angle_alpha   90.00
_cell.angle_beta   90.00
_cell.angle_gamma   90.00
#
_symmetry.space_group_name_H-M   'P 1'
#
loop_
_entity.id
_entity.type
_entity.pdbx_description
1 polymer ?
#
loop_
_entity_poly.entity_id
_entity_poly.type
_entity_poly.pdbx_seq_one_letter_code
_entity_poly.pdbx_strand_id
1 'polypeptide(L)'
;MTKKKPTTTLKKSAPSLSGSVHPEAAPEHEGEPPKTASQTVGPVEPKPEAVTDATAKPPAPAAPPTTPAEFKMPADTKLTVGKLETNCEDPAALIAKASKDKEAPFMDVPEGWTESAVWTGKGYLDVLDPDPLAINLQEVARGLARQYRFGPAMEDDYTVAEHSVGAFRIMRSIGIDEGWDPQTRLNLERAALLHDAPEYLIGDMLSPIKRQCPAYRDIDGFMSRAVETRFGLPAFILECDEVREVDRLACDTEARVFLPKMPAWPGMSDGHPDGICRTTKPAAYFLRVADSLGLR
;
A
#
# COMPACT_ATOMS: atom_id res chain seq x y z
N MET A 1 23.97 -28.28 71.03
CA MET A 1 23.13 -29.41 70.59
C MET A 1 22.85 -29.21 69.09
N THR A 2 23.67 -29.77 68.18
CA THR A 2 23.42 -31.04 67.44
C THR A 2 22.05 -31.07 66.74
N LYS A 3 21.86 -31.31 65.43
CA LYS A 3 22.69 -31.90 64.37
C LYS A 3 21.97 -31.71 62.99
N LYS A 4 22.79 -31.51 61.95
CA LYS A 4 22.79 -32.13 60.59
C LYS A 4 21.66 -31.93 59.54
N LYS A 5 22.15 -31.52 58.35
CA LYS A 5 21.70 -31.76 56.96
C LYS A 5 21.27 -33.22 56.64
N PRO A 6 20.63 -33.43 55.48
CA PRO A 6 21.34 -33.99 54.31
C PRO A 6 21.11 -33.13 53.03
N THR A 7 22.01 -32.91 52.04
CA THR A 7 23.09 -33.69 51.37
C THR A 7 22.61 -34.44 50.10
N THR A 8 22.92 -33.84 48.93
CA THR A 8 23.42 -34.44 47.65
C THR A 8 22.41 -35.31 46.84
N THR A 9 22.35 -35.34 45.51
CA THR A 9 23.46 -35.48 44.53
C THR A 9 22.96 -35.32 43.08
N LEU A 10 23.77 -34.63 42.27
CA LEU A 10 23.84 -34.73 40.81
C LEU A 10 24.18 -36.16 40.33
N LYS A 11 23.69 -36.57 39.16
CA LYS A 11 24.36 -37.56 38.31
C LYS A 11 24.48 -37.06 36.87
N LYS A 12 25.73 -36.80 36.48
CA LYS A 12 26.25 -36.90 35.10
C LYS A 12 26.44 -38.38 34.76
N SER A 13 26.26 -38.75 33.49
CA SER A 13 27.10 -39.76 32.83
C SER A 13 26.94 -39.71 31.31
N ALA A 14 28.00 -39.30 30.61
CA ALA A 14 28.44 -39.95 29.37
C ALA A 14 29.44 -41.05 29.76
N PRO A 15 29.68 -42.07 28.92
CA PRO A 15 30.74 -42.03 27.89
C PRO A 15 30.31 -42.82 26.62
N SER A 16 31.01 -43.05 25.51
CA SER A 16 32.17 -42.54 24.78
C SER A 16 32.27 -43.37 23.48
N LEU A 17 32.63 -42.73 22.36
CA LEU A 17 33.56 -43.18 21.28
C LEU A 17 33.48 -44.62 20.72
N SER A 18 33.23 -44.76 19.41
CA SER A 18 34.25 -45.18 18.40
C SER A 18 33.58 -45.56 17.08
N GLY A 19 34.12 -45.11 15.94
CA GLY A 19 33.77 -45.66 14.63
C GLY A 19 33.99 -44.72 13.44
N SER A 20 35.25 -44.42 13.14
CA SER A 20 35.65 -43.85 11.85
C SER A 20 35.65 -44.93 10.77
N VAL A 21 34.99 -44.71 9.62
CA VAL A 21 35.41 -45.32 8.34
C VAL A 21 35.11 -44.34 7.19
N HIS A 22 36.07 -44.23 6.29
CA HIS A 22 36.21 -43.33 5.14
C HIS A 22 35.13 -43.47 4.04
N PRO A 23 35.02 -42.48 3.13
CA PRO A 23 34.21 -42.58 1.92
C PRO A 23 34.95 -43.37 0.83
N GLU A 24 34.26 -44.33 0.20
CA GLU A 24 34.76 -45.09 -0.94
C GLU A 24 34.18 -44.50 -2.24
N ALA A 25 35.05 -44.37 -3.24
CA ALA A 25 34.83 -43.69 -4.51
C ALA A 25 34.51 -44.69 -5.64
N ALA A 26 33.57 -44.28 -6.51
CA ALA A 26 33.41 -44.58 -7.95
C ALA A 26 33.18 -46.07 -8.37
N PRO A 27 32.51 -46.32 -9.52
CA PRO A 27 33.13 -46.04 -10.81
C PRO A 27 32.24 -45.33 -11.83
N GLU A 28 32.96 -44.70 -12.75
CA GLU A 28 32.56 -44.10 -14.01
C GLU A 28 31.84 -45.11 -14.91
N HIS A 29 30.80 -44.65 -15.60
CA HIS A 29 30.29 -45.34 -16.79
C HIS A 29 30.28 -44.34 -17.95
N GLU A 30 31.32 -44.44 -18.78
CA GLU A 30 31.31 -43.94 -20.14
C GLU A 30 30.27 -44.71 -20.96
N GLY A 31 29.50 -43.98 -21.77
CA GLY A 31 28.50 -44.52 -22.68
C GLY A 31 28.04 -43.44 -23.67
N GLU A 32 28.45 -43.61 -24.92
CA GLU A 32 28.23 -42.79 -26.13
C GLU A 32 26.86 -42.11 -26.32
N PRO A 33 26.81 -41.00 -27.09
CA PRO A 33 25.60 -40.21 -27.29
C PRO A 33 24.65 -40.82 -28.34
N PRO A 34 23.32 -40.80 -28.13
CA PRO A 34 22.39 -41.20 -29.16
C PRO A 34 22.13 -40.08 -30.17
N LYS A 35 22.54 -40.41 -31.40
CA LYS A 35 22.17 -39.91 -32.73
C LYS A 35 20.90 -39.06 -32.83
N THR A 36 21.08 -37.93 -33.52
CA THR A 36 20.08 -37.14 -34.22
C THR A 36 19.08 -38.01 -35.00
N ALA A 37 17.79 -37.86 -34.70
CA ALA A 37 16.70 -38.26 -35.58
C ALA A 37 15.82 -37.04 -35.85
N SER A 38 15.99 -36.45 -37.04
CA SER A 38 15.04 -35.53 -37.64
C SER A 38 13.67 -36.22 -37.72
N GLN A 39 12.69 -35.73 -36.97
CA GLN A 39 11.29 -35.98 -37.31
C GLN A 39 10.80 -34.79 -38.13
N THR A 40 10.68 -35.05 -39.42
CA THR A 40 9.95 -34.23 -40.37
C THR A 40 8.47 -34.21 -39.98
N VAL A 41 7.96 -33.06 -39.55
CA VAL A 41 6.52 -32.81 -39.42
C VAL A 41 5.97 -32.58 -40.83
N GLY A 42 5.22 -33.57 -41.34
CA GLY A 42 4.46 -33.43 -42.58
C GLY A 42 3.25 -32.51 -42.39
N PRO A 43 2.77 -31.83 -43.45
CA PRO A 43 1.69 -30.86 -43.35
C PRO A 43 0.35 -31.55 -43.04
N VAL A 44 -0.33 -31.10 -41.99
CA VAL A 44 -1.71 -31.49 -41.67
C VAL A 44 -2.63 -30.58 -42.47
N GLU A 45 -3.36 -31.13 -43.43
CA GLU A 45 -4.42 -30.43 -44.16
C GLU A 45 -5.59 -30.09 -43.22
N PRO A 46 -6.17 -28.87 -43.31
CA PRO A 46 -7.31 -28.49 -42.48
C PRO A 46 -8.61 -29.07 -43.04
N LYS A 47 -9.39 -29.71 -42.17
CA LYS A 47 -10.75 -30.18 -42.43
C LYS A 47 -11.72 -28.97 -42.38
N PRO A 48 -12.69 -28.84 -43.31
CA PRO A 48 -13.55 -27.66 -43.34
C PRO A 48 -14.62 -27.71 -42.24
N GLU A 49 -14.62 -26.71 -41.36
CA GLU A 49 -15.71 -26.47 -40.41
C GLU A 49 -16.85 -25.69 -41.06
N ALA A 50 -18.08 -26.11 -40.75
CA ALA A 50 -19.31 -25.61 -41.30
C ALA A 50 -19.61 -24.19 -40.83
N VAL A 51 -19.92 -23.33 -41.80
CA VAL A 51 -20.46 -21.99 -41.57
C VAL A 51 -21.89 -22.13 -41.08
N THR A 52 -22.17 -21.71 -39.83
CA THR A 52 -23.53 -21.43 -39.37
C THR A 52 -23.68 -19.95 -39.09
N ASP A 53 -24.55 -19.32 -39.87
CA ASP A 53 -25.12 -18.00 -39.67
C ASP A 53 -25.90 -17.96 -38.34
N ALA A 54 -25.56 -17.00 -37.48
CA ALA A 54 -26.30 -16.72 -36.25
C ALA A 54 -26.21 -15.21 -35.94
N THR A 55 -27.04 -14.46 -36.65
CA THR A 55 -27.49 -13.12 -36.27
C THR A 55 -28.35 -13.22 -35.00
N ALA A 56 -27.76 -13.01 -33.82
CA ALA A 56 -28.52 -12.81 -32.58
C ALA A 56 -27.88 -11.73 -31.69
N LYS A 57 -28.64 -10.66 -31.44
CA LYS A 57 -28.32 -9.53 -30.57
C LYS A 57 -28.38 -9.97 -29.09
N PRO A 58 -27.42 -9.60 -28.22
CA PRO A 58 -27.47 -9.94 -26.80
C PRO A 58 -28.62 -9.23 -26.06
N PRO A 59 -29.25 -9.86 -25.06
CA PRO A 59 -30.34 -9.27 -24.29
C PRO A 59 -29.85 -8.13 -23.38
N ALA A 60 -30.71 -7.14 -23.17
CA ALA A 60 -30.45 -5.96 -22.33
C ALA A 60 -30.33 -6.34 -20.85
N PRO A 61 -29.49 -5.63 -20.06
CA PRO A 61 -29.34 -5.89 -18.63
C PRO A 61 -30.62 -5.52 -17.85
N ALA A 62 -30.93 -6.34 -16.84
CA ALA A 62 -32.09 -6.16 -15.98
C ALA A 62 -31.99 -4.88 -15.13
N ALA A 63 -33.12 -4.20 -14.96
CA ALA A 63 -33.24 -2.98 -14.16
C ALA A 63 -33.03 -3.24 -12.66
N PRO A 64 -32.43 -2.31 -11.90
CA PRO A 64 -32.20 -2.46 -10.47
C PRO A 64 -33.51 -2.39 -9.67
N PRO A 65 -33.62 -3.11 -8.54
CA PRO A 65 -34.79 -3.09 -7.69
C PRO A 65 -34.99 -1.71 -7.04
N THR A 66 -36.19 -1.17 -7.21
CA THR A 66 -36.65 0.12 -6.70
C THR A 66 -37.27 -0.04 -5.32
N THR A 67 -36.48 0.03 -4.24
CA THR A 67 -36.82 0.68 -2.94
C THR A 67 -35.72 0.42 -1.89
N PRO A 68 -35.23 1.44 -1.16
CA PRO A 68 -34.36 1.23 0.00
C PRO A 68 -35.18 0.78 1.21
N ALA A 69 -34.72 -0.26 1.90
CA ALA A 69 -35.18 -0.58 3.25
C ALA A 69 -34.57 0.43 4.24
N GLU A 70 -35.42 1.02 5.09
CA GLU A 70 -35.02 1.99 6.12
C GLU A 70 -34.04 1.35 7.13
N PHE A 71 -32.84 1.91 7.23
CA PHE A 71 -31.86 1.58 8.26
C PHE A 71 -32.10 2.45 9.50
N LYS A 72 -32.15 1.84 10.69
CA LYS A 72 -32.31 2.52 11.97
C LYS A 72 -31.06 2.34 12.82
N MET A 73 -30.39 3.45 13.14
CA MET A 73 -29.19 3.48 13.98
C MET A 73 -29.50 3.05 15.43
N PRO A 74 -28.64 2.24 16.08
CA PRO A 74 -28.71 2.08 17.53
C PRO A 74 -28.13 3.32 18.23
N ALA A 75 -28.94 3.91 19.11
CA ALA A 75 -28.49 4.94 20.03
C ALA A 75 -27.57 4.34 21.11
N ASP A 76 -26.62 5.16 21.56
CA ASP A 76 -25.69 4.95 22.68
C ASP A 76 -24.39 4.19 22.37
N THR A 77 -23.41 4.89 21.79
CA THR A 77 -21.99 4.62 22.06
C THR A 77 -21.33 5.91 22.55
N LYS A 78 -21.09 6.00 23.87
CA LYS A 78 -20.35 7.12 24.46
C LYS A 78 -18.86 6.97 24.17
N LEU A 79 -18.31 7.88 23.36
CA LEU A 79 -16.89 8.06 23.16
C LEU A 79 -16.24 8.48 24.49
N THR A 80 -15.24 7.73 24.96
CA THR A 80 -14.40 8.14 26.09
C THR A 80 -13.02 8.50 25.55
N VAL A 81 -12.61 9.75 25.76
CA VAL A 81 -11.30 10.27 25.35
C VAL A 81 -10.24 9.68 26.27
N GLY A 82 -9.54 8.65 25.79
CA GLY A 82 -8.31 8.16 26.41
C GLY A 82 -7.18 9.15 26.15
N LYS A 83 -6.52 9.61 27.22
CA LYS A 83 -5.37 10.52 27.17
C LYS A 83 -4.20 9.81 26.48
N LEU A 84 -3.83 10.23 25.27
CA LEU A 84 -2.60 9.77 24.61
C LEU A 84 -1.40 10.29 25.40
N GLU A 85 -0.57 9.39 25.92
CA GLU A 85 0.78 9.73 26.38
C GLU A 85 1.71 9.79 25.16
N THR A 86 2.19 10.99 24.85
CA THR A 86 3.14 11.24 23.76
C THR A 86 4.56 10.97 24.26
N ASN A 87 5.09 9.79 23.94
CA ASN A 87 6.54 9.59 23.92
C ASN A 87 7.03 9.83 22.48
N CYS A 88 7.05 11.10 22.06
CA CYS A 88 7.81 11.51 20.88
C CYS A 88 9.21 11.91 21.36
N GLU A 89 10.22 11.19 20.91
CA GLU A 89 11.57 11.77 20.86
C GLU A 89 11.54 12.98 19.92
N ASP A 90 12.32 14.02 20.25
CA ASP A 90 12.39 15.26 19.49
C ASP A 90 12.79 14.97 18.02
N PRO A 91 11.96 15.32 17.03
CA PRO A 91 12.26 15.10 15.62
C PRO A 91 13.62 15.69 15.20
N ALA A 92 14.02 16.81 15.80
CA ALA A 92 15.32 17.44 15.53
C ALA A 92 16.51 16.57 16.00
N ALA A 93 16.32 15.80 17.07
CA ALA A 93 17.35 14.90 17.60
C ALA A 93 17.52 13.64 16.72
N LEU A 94 16.45 13.16 16.09
CA LEU A 94 16.51 12.05 15.13
C LEU A 94 17.22 12.46 13.84
N ILE A 95 16.93 13.67 13.33
CA ILE A 95 17.61 14.26 12.17
C ILE A 95 19.11 14.44 12.44
N ALA A 96 19.47 15.00 13.60
CA ALA A 96 20.87 15.21 13.98
C ALA A 96 21.66 13.90 14.20
N LYS A 97 20.98 12.80 14.54
CA LYS A 97 21.59 11.48 14.71
C LYS A 97 21.77 10.74 13.38
N ALA A 98 20.85 10.95 12.43
CA ALA A 98 20.94 10.38 11.09
C ALA A 98 22.04 11.05 10.25
N SER A 99 22.27 12.36 10.42
CA SER A 99 23.18 13.13 9.56
C SER A 99 24.67 13.02 9.91
N LYS A 100 25.06 12.33 10.99
CA LYS A 100 26.36 12.61 11.61
C LYS A 100 27.58 11.86 11.06
N ASP A 101 27.44 10.81 10.27
CA ASP A 101 28.62 10.05 9.82
C ASP A 101 28.39 9.30 8.50
N LYS A 102 28.12 9.97 7.36
CA LYS A 102 28.25 9.30 6.05
C LYS A 102 28.62 10.28 4.92
N GLU A 103 29.90 10.30 4.58
CA GLU A 103 30.34 10.83 3.27
C GLU A 103 29.95 9.81 2.19
N ALA A 104 29.23 10.28 1.16
CA ALA A 104 28.74 9.45 0.06
C ALA A 104 29.89 8.95 -0.83
N PRO A 105 29.85 7.68 -1.31
CA PRO A 105 30.99 7.07 -2.00
C PRO A 105 31.15 7.42 -3.49
N PHE A 106 30.41 8.40 -4.04
CA PHE A 106 30.52 8.80 -5.45
C PHE A 106 30.61 10.32 -5.61
N MET A 107 31.50 10.73 -6.54
CA MET A 107 32.00 12.09 -6.82
C MET A 107 30.94 13.21 -6.89
N ASP A 108 31.42 14.44 -6.59
CA ASP A 108 30.72 15.73 -6.67
C ASP A 108 29.22 15.65 -6.41
N VAL A 109 28.90 15.73 -5.11
CA VAL A 109 27.52 15.76 -4.60
C VAL A 109 26.73 16.86 -5.32
N PRO A 110 25.66 16.51 -6.06
CA PRO A 110 24.83 17.51 -6.74
C PRO A 110 24.22 18.50 -5.73
N GLU A 111 23.99 19.74 -6.17
CA GLU A 111 23.30 20.73 -5.34
C GLU A 111 21.93 20.20 -4.89
N GLY A 112 21.65 20.27 -3.59
CA GLY A 112 20.42 19.76 -2.98
C GLY A 112 20.37 18.25 -2.73
N TRP A 113 21.46 17.52 -2.97
CA TRP A 113 21.54 16.10 -2.63
C TRP A 113 21.84 15.88 -1.14
N THR A 114 21.11 14.93 -0.54
CA THR A 114 21.35 14.35 0.78
C THR A 114 21.23 12.83 0.68
N GLU A 115 21.61 12.07 1.72
CA GLU A 115 21.46 10.60 1.69
C GLU A 115 20.01 10.12 1.55
N SER A 116 19.06 10.94 1.98
CA SER A 116 17.62 10.72 1.91
C SER A 116 16.96 11.40 0.72
N ALA A 117 17.74 12.01 -0.17
CA ALA A 117 17.23 12.71 -1.33
C ALA A 117 16.78 11.74 -2.45
N VAL A 118 15.56 11.94 -2.93
CA VAL A 118 14.98 11.22 -4.08
C VAL A 118 14.87 12.16 -5.27
N TRP A 119 15.24 11.67 -6.46
CA TRP A 119 15.11 12.41 -7.71
C TRP A 119 13.65 12.42 -8.19
N THR A 120 13.05 13.61 -8.32
CA THR A 120 11.64 13.78 -8.73
C THR A 120 11.47 13.92 -10.25
N GLY A 121 12.57 14.04 -10.99
CA GLY A 121 12.59 14.38 -12.41
C GLY A 121 12.97 15.83 -12.69
N LYS A 122 12.82 16.73 -11.70
CA LYS A 122 13.18 18.15 -11.80
C LYS A 122 14.25 18.58 -10.80
N GLY A 123 14.36 17.86 -9.69
CA GLY A 123 15.34 18.11 -8.65
C GLY A 123 15.34 16.98 -7.63
N TYR A 124 16.08 17.19 -6.55
CA TYR A 124 16.11 16.32 -5.40
C TYR A 124 15.12 16.80 -4.35
N LEU A 125 14.38 15.86 -3.74
CA LEU A 125 13.56 16.10 -2.55
C LEU A 125 14.09 15.21 -1.42
N ASP A 126 14.51 15.82 -0.32
CA ASP A 126 14.88 15.09 0.89
C ASP A 126 13.62 14.58 1.60
N VAL A 127 13.48 13.26 1.76
CA VAL A 127 12.28 12.69 2.41
C VAL A 127 12.29 12.80 3.95
N LEU A 128 13.43 13.19 4.55
CA LEU A 128 13.55 13.46 5.99
C LEU A 128 13.37 14.94 6.33
N ASP A 129 13.56 15.83 5.36
CA ASP A 129 13.27 17.26 5.47
C ASP A 129 12.66 17.82 4.17
N PRO A 130 11.43 17.36 3.81
CA PRO A 130 10.84 17.68 2.52
C PRO A 130 10.41 19.15 2.45
N ASP A 131 11.03 19.92 1.54
CA ASP A 131 10.57 21.26 1.21
C ASP A 131 9.15 21.18 0.59
N PRO A 132 8.12 21.73 1.24
CA PRO A 132 6.76 21.72 0.70
C PRO A 132 6.68 22.29 -0.72
N LEU A 133 7.45 23.33 -1.03
CA LEU A 133 7.41 24.01 -2.33
C LEU A 133 7.96 23.16 -3.48
N ALA A 134 8.79 22.17 -3.18
CA ALA A 134 9.31 21.21 -4.15
C ALA A 134 8.28 20.12 -4.51
N ILE A 135 7.21 19.95 -3.73
CA ILE A 135 6.15 18.97 -4.02
C ILE A 135 5.26 19.48 -5.16
N ASN A 136 5.27 18.72 -6.27
CA ASN A 136 4.54 19.04 -7.48
C ASN A 136 3.36 18.07 -7.68
N LEU A 137 2.14 18.62 -7.80
CA LEU A 137 0.92 17.82 -7.91
C LEU A 137 0.89 16.92 -9.16
N GLN A 138 1.50 17.34 -10.27
CA GLN A 138 1.59 16.51 -11.48
C GLN A 138 2.52 15.30 -11.29
N GLU A 139 3.58 15.45 -10.50
CA GLU A 139 4.46 14.35 -10.10
C GLU A 139 3.78 13.41 -9.13
N VAL A 140 3.04 13.95 -8.14
CA VAL A 140 2.19 13.15 -7.24
C VAL A 140 1.23 12.29 -8.05
N ALA A 141 0.40 12.90 -8.90
CA ALA A 141 -0.56 12.18 -9.72
C ALA A 141 0.08 11.11 -10.62
N ARG A 142 1.27 11.39 -11.16
CA ARG A 142 2.01 10.44 -12.01
C ARG A 142 2.61 9.29 -11.20
N GLY A 143 3.12 9.55 -10.00
CA GLY A 143 3.67 8.52 -9.11
C GLY A 143 2.58 7.56 -8.65
N LEU A 144 1.49 8.09 -8.09
CA LEU A 144 0.36 7.30 -7.62
C LEU A 144 -0.31 6.47 -8.75
N ALA A 145 -0.33 7.00 -9.97
CA ALA A 145 -0.88 6.28 -11.14
C ALA A 145 0.03 5.17 -11.68
N ARG A 146 1.22 4.98 -11.11
CA ARG A 146 2.19 3.95 -11.51
C ARG A 146 2.44 2.92 -10.40
N GLN A 147 1.70 3.03 -9.31
CA GLN A 147 1.75 2.13 -8.17
C GLN A 147 0.44 1.37 -8.12
N TYR A 148 0.53 0.05 -8.04
CA TYR A 148 -0.62 -0.85 -7.98
C TYR A 148 -0.87 -1.31 -6.56
N ARG A 149 -2.14 -1.35 -6.18
CA ARG A 149 -2.56 -1.76 -4.83
C ARG A 149 -2.59 -3.26 -4.68
N PHE A 150 -2.61 -3.73 -3.43
CA PHE A 150 -2.65 -5.15 -3.04
C PHE A 150 -1.48 -6.02 -3.55
N GLY A 151 -0.44 -5.40 -4.11
CA GLY A 151 0.76 -6.07 -4.58
C GLY A 151 0.45 -7.25 -5.51
N PRO A 152 1.09 -8.42 -5.34
CA PRO A 152 0.95 -9.54 -6.28
C PRO A 152 -0.41 -10.25 -6.22
N ALA A 153 -1.26 -9.96 -5.21
CA ALA A 153 -2.59 -10.54 -5.13
C ALA A 153 -3.56 -9.89 -6.12
N MET A 154 -3.25 -8.66 -6.57
CA MET A 154 -4.06 -7.91 -7.51
C MET A 154 -3.77 -8.35 -8.95
N GLU A 155 -4.78 -8.88 -9.63
CA GLU A 155 -4.69 -9.19 -11.06
C GLU A 155 -5.02 -7.96 -11.94
N ASP A 156 -5.84 -7.03 -11.44
CA ASP A 156 -6.15 -5.78 -12.14
C ASP A 156 -5.08 -4.70 -11.87
N ASP A 157 -4.85 -3.85 -12.88
CA ASP A 157 -3.98 -2.67 -12.78
C ASP A 157 -4.62 -1.53 -11.96
N TYR A 158 -5.16 -1.80 -10.77
CA TYR A 158 -5.81 -0.79 -9.92
C TYR A 158 -4.77 0.00 -9.15
N THR A 159 -4.76 1.31 -9.37
CA THR A 159 -3.68 2.19 -8.94
C THR A 159 -3.97 2.90 -7.62
N VAL A 160 -2.92 3.37 -6.95
CA VAL A 160 -3.06 4.26 -5.78
C VAL A 160 -3.83 5.53 -6.15
N ALA A 161 -3.61 6.08 -7.34
CA ALA A 161 -4.38 7.25 -7.81
C ALA A 161 -5.89 6.98 -7.93
N GLU A 162 -6.28 5.78 -8.35
CA GLU A 162 -7.69 5.35 -8.40
C GLU A 162 -8.26 5.20 -6.99
N HIS A 163 -7.51 4.57 -6.08
CA HIS A 163 -7.87 4.49 -4.67
C HIS A 163 -8.09 5.85 -4.02
N SER A 164 -7.17 6.81 -4.20
CA SER A 164 -7.32 8.15 -3.61
C SER A 164 -8.58 8.87 -4.14
N VAL A 165 -8.95 8.63 -5.40
CA VAL A 165 -10.22 9.16 -5.94
C VAL A 165 -11.44 8.41 -5.37
N GLY A 166 -11.33 7.09 -5.14
CA GLY A 166 -12.34 6.31 -4.42
C GLY A 166 -12.58 6.85 -3.01
N ALA A 167 -11.51 7.04 -2.24
CA ALA A 167 -11.55 7.67 -0.92
C ALA A 167 -12.22 9.06 -0.96
N PHE A 168 -11.80 9.94 -1.89
CA PHE A 168 -12.45 11.23 -2.09
C PHE A 168 -13.98 11.11 -2.34
N ARG A 169 -14.42 10.15 -3.16
CA ARG A 169 -15.84 9.98 -3.47
C ARG A 169 -16.65 9.55 -2.26
N ILE A 170 -16.12 8.65 -1.43
CA ILE A 170 -16.72 8.27 -0.15
C ILE A 170 -16.78 9.49 0.78
N MET A 171 -15.67 10.23 0.94
CA MET A 171 -15.63 11.42 1.79
C MET A 171 -16.70 12.45 1.38
N ARG A 172 -16.86 12.65 0.06
CA ARG A 172 -17.85 13.56 -0.50
C ARG A 172 -19.29 13.11 -0.26
N SER A 173 -19.56 11.80 -0.28
CA SER A 173 -20.91 11.28 -0.01
C SER A 173 -21.25 11.43 1.48
N ILE A 174 -20.37 11.01 2.39
CA ILE A 174 -20.64 11.08 3.84
C ILE A 174 -20.71 12.52 4.36
N GLY A 175 -19.89 13.43 3.83
CA GLY A 175 -19.87 14.82 4.27
C GLY A 175 -21.15 15.60 3.94
N ILE A 176 -21.97 15.11 3.00
CA ILE A 176 -23.32 15.63 2.76
C ILE A 176 -24.25 15.26 3.92
N ASP A 177 -24.14 14.03 4.41
CA ASP A 177 -25.04 13.45 5.40
C ASP A 177 -24.74 13.97 6.81
N GLU A 178 -23.46 14.19 7.13
CA GLU A 178 -22.98 14.64 8.45
C GLU A 178 -23.18 16.15 8.71
N GLY A 179 -23.58 16.93 7.70
CA GLY A 179 -23.88 18.35 7.88
C GLY A 179 -22.66 19.23 8.21
N TRP A 180 -21.46 18.82 7.80
CA TRP A 180 -20.24 19.61 7.98
C TRP A 180 -20.35 20.99 7.33
N ASP A 181 -19.73 21.99 7.96
CA ASP A 181 -19.62 23.30 7.32
C ASP A 181 -18.81 23.22 6.01
N PRO A 182 -19.04 24.14 5.06
CA PRO A 182 -18.41 24.04 3.74
C PRO A 182 -16.88 23.99 3.74
N GLN A 183 -16.23 24.65 4.70
CA GLN A 183 -14.77 24.71 4.74
C GLN A 183 -14.19 23.41 5.32
N THR A 184 -14.77 22.89 6.39
CA THR A 184 -14.39 21.59 6.97
C THR A 184 -14.57 20.49 5.93
N ARG A 185 -15.72 20.47 5.26
CA ARG A 185 -16.00 19.52 4.18
C ARG A 185 -14.96 19.60 3.06
N LEU A 186 -14.67 20.81 2.56
CA LEU A 186 -13.68 21.00 1.48
C LEU A 186 -12.28 20.53 1.92
N ASN A 187 -11.88 20.81 3.15
CA ASN A 187 -10.59 20.36 3.69
C ASN A 187 -10.53 18.83 3.79
N LEU A 188 -11.60 18.18 4.25
CA LEU A 188 -11.69 16.72 4.33
C LEU A 188 -11.74 16.05 2.95
N GLU A 189 -12.46 16.61 1.97
CA GLU A 189 -12.45 16.13 0.59
C GLU A 189 -11.05 16.23 -0.04
N ARG A 190 -10.33 17.33 0.20
CA ARG A 190 -8.94 17.50 -0.25
C ARG A 190 -7.99 16.54 0.47
N ALA A 191 -8.19 16.34 1.77
CA ALA A 191 -7.40 15.42 2.56
C ALA A 191 -7.59 13.97 2.11
N ALA A 192 -8.82 13.53 1.88
CA ALA A 192 -9.11 12.20 1.34
C ALA A 192 -8.48 11.96 -0.04
N LEU A 193 -8.42 12.97 -0.91
CA LEU A 193 -7.72 12.84 -2.18
C LEU A 193 -6.19 12.76 -2.04
N LEU A 194 -5.62 13.42 -1.01
CA LEU A 194 -4.18 13.58 -0.84
C LEU A 194 -3.57 12.69 0.26
N HIS A 195 -4.34 11.83 0.91
CA HIS A 195 -3.84 11.04 2.05
C HIS A 195 -2.66 10.13 1.66
N ASP A 196 -2.73 9.48 0.50
CA ASP A 196 -1.65 8.68 -0.09
C ASP A 196 -0.67 9.50 -0.93
N ALA A 197 -0.79 10.83 -0.98
CA ALA A 197 0.15 11.66 -1.74
C ALA A 197 1.63 11.40 -1.41
N PRO A 198 2.06 11.14 -0.16
CA PRO A 198 3.44 10.74 0.16
C PRO A 198 3.97 9.57 -0.67
N GLU A 199 3.12 8.61 -0.99
CA GLU A 199 3.50 7.34 -1.64
C GLU A 199 4.09 7.54 -3.03
N TYR A 200 3.82 8.68 -3.69
CA TYR A 200 4.32 8.99 -5.04
C TYR A 200 5.85 8.89 -5.17
N LEU A 201 6.59 9.06 -4.06
CA LEU A 201 8.03 8.86 -3.97
C LEU A 201 8.42 7.64 -3.15
N ILE A 202 7.78 7.43 -2.00
CA ILE A 202 8.25 6.42 -1.03
C ILE A 202 7.72 5.01 -1.29
N GLY A 203 6.74 4.85 -2.19
CA GLY A 203 6.10 3.57 -2.50
C GLY A 203 4.75 3.41 -1.79
N ASP A 204 3.88 2.55 -2.34
CA ASP A 204 2.78 1.95 -1.57
C ASP A 204 3.36 0.75 -0.79
N MET A 205 3.17 0.76 0.53
CA MET A 205 3.59 -0.32 1.41
C MET A 205 2.38 -0.98 2.06
N LEU A 206 2.18 -2.27 1.73
CA LEU A 206 1.12 -3.09 2.32
C LEU A 206 1.06 -2.93 3.84
N SER A 207 -0.13 -2.64 4.38
CA SER A 207 -0.31 -2.22 5.77
C SER A 207 0.32 -3.16 6.81
N PRO A 208 0.30 -4.50 6.66
CA PRO A 208 1.00 -5.41 7.59
C PRO A 208 2.51 -5.18 7.67
N ILE A 209 3.15 -4.84 6.55
CA ILE A 209 4.58 -4.54 6.48
C ILE A 209 4.86 -3.14 7.04
N LYS A 210 4.06 -2.14 6.64
CA LYS A 210 4.15 -0.75 7.14
C LYS A 210 4.16 -0.68 8.67
N ARG A 211 3.35 -1.50 9.34
CA ARG A 211 3.31 -1.59 10.81
C ARG A 211 4.62 -2.07 11.45
N GLN A 212 5.44 -2.83 10.73
CA GLN A 212 6.72 -3.36 11.22
C GLN A 212 7.91 -2.45 10.88
N CYS A 213 7.68 -1.33 10.20
CA CYS A 213 8.74 -0.42 9.73
C CYS A 213 8.58 0.99 10.33
N PRO A 214 9.05 1.24 11.58
CA PRO A 214 8.95 2.56 12.22
C PRO A 214 9.53 3.70 11.38
N ALA A 215 10.76 3.53 10.86
CA ALA A 215 11.42 4.56 10.05
C ALA A 215 10.63 4.92 8.78
N TYR A 216 9.89 3.97 8.19
CA TYR A 216 9.02 4.26 7.06
C TYR A 216 7.84 5.16 7.47
N ARG A 217 7.25 4.91 8.64
CA ARG A 217 6.16 5.73 9.17
C ARG A 217 6.62 7.14 9.52
N ASP A 218 7.86 7.30 9.99
CA ASP A 218 8.43 8.63 10.25
C ASP A 218 8.58 9.42 8.94
N ILE A 219 9.13 8.78 7.89
CA ILE A 219 9.25 9.37 6.54
C ILE A 219 7.87 9.74 5.97
N ASP A 220 6.91 8.82 6.05
CA ASP A 220 5.51 9.03 5.63
C ASP A 220 4.88 10.23 6.35
N GLY A 221 5.15 10.37 7.65
CA GLY A 221 4.73 11.50 8.47
C GLY A 221 5.34 12.83 8.00
N PHE A 222 6.65 12.89 7.78
CA PHE A 222 7.34 14.10 7.28
C PHE A 222 6.79 14.54 5.91
N MET A 223 6.66 13.58 5.00
CA MET A 223 6.06 13.81 3.68
C MET A 223 4.61 14.30 3.80
N SER A 224 3.82 13.71 4.68
CA SER A 224 2.44 14.16 4.95
C SER A 224 2.38 15.60 5.45
N ARG A 225 3.26 15.99 6.38
CA ARG A 225 3.35 17.39 6.86
C ARG A 225 3.68 18.37 5.71
N ALA A 226 4.58 17.97 4.82
CA ALA A 226 4.96 18.80 3.68
C ALA A 226 3.83 18.90 2.64
N VAL A 227 3.11 17.81 2.36
CA VAL A 227 1.92 17.81 1.50
C VAL A 227 0.85 18.76 2.07
N GLU A 228 0.55 18.65 3.36
CA GLU A 228 -0.43 19.54 4.01
C GLU A 228 -0.04 21.01 3.87
N THR A 229 1.22 21.33 4.14
CA THR A 229 1.75 22.69 4.01
C THR A 229 1.67 23.19 2.57
N ARG A 230 2.08 22.35 1.60
CA ARG A 230 2.09 22.69 0.17
C ARG A 230 0.70 23.02 -0.37
N PHE A 231 -0.33 22.34 0.12
CA PHE A 231 -1.70 22.50 -0.39
C PHE A 231 -2.62 23.32 0.52
N GLY A 232 -2.06 23.91 1.58
CA GLY A 232 -2.78 24.79 2.51
C GLY A 232 -3.85 24.04 3.31
N LEU A 233 -3.54 22.81 3.74
CA LEU A 233 -4.42 21.99 4.55
C LEU A 233 -4.14 22.19 6.05
N PRO A 234 -5.14 22.02 6.93
CA PRO A 234 -4.91 22.00 8.37
C PRO A 234 -3.89 20.94 8.77
N ALA A 235 -3.07 21.24 9.78
CA ALA A 235 -2.11 20.29 10.29
C ALA A 235 -2.81 19.02 10.81
N PHE A 236 -2.29 17.88 10.39
CA PHE A 236 -2.67 16.51 10.76
C PHE A 236 -3.97 16.02 10.13
N ILE A 237 -4.51 16.76 9.15
CA ILE A 237 -5.76 16.38 8.51
C ILE A 237 -5.64 15.15 7.61
N LEU A 238 -4.48 14.88 7.00
CA LEU A 238 -4.30 13.64 6.20
C LEU A 238 -4.40 12.38 7.07
N GLU A 239 -4.21 12.56 8.37
CA GLU A 239 -4.17 11.53 9.38
C GLU A 239 -5.34 11.65 10.36
N CYS A 240 -6.38 12.43 10.07
CA CYS A 240 -7.53 12.50 10.94
C CYS A 240 -8.40 11.24 10.85
N ASP A 241 -9.25 11.01 11.85
CA ASP A 241 -10.03 9.77 11.95
C ASP A 241 -11.02 9.61 10.79
N GLU A 242 -11.59 10.72 10.30
CA GLU A 242 -12.49 10.71 9.14
C GLU A 242 -11.78 10.22 7.87
N VAL A 243 -10.55 10.69 7.62
CA VAL A 243 -9.77 10.28 6.44
C VAL A 243 -9.34 8.82 6.58
N ARG A 244 -8.91 8.40 7.76
CA ARG A 244 -8.55 6.99 8.03
C ARG A 244 -9.72 6.04 7.84
N GLU A 245 -10.92 6.43 8.30
CA GLU A 245 -12.10 5.58 8.13
C GLU A 245 -12.52 5.49 6.67
N VAL A 246 -12.41 6.58 5.92
CA VAL A 246 -12.69 6.59 4.48
C VAL A 246 -11.68 5.76 3.69
N ASP A 247 -10.38 5.86 3.98
CA ASP A 247 -9.33 5.00 3.40
C ASP A 247 -9.64 3.52 3.69
N ARG A 248 -9.95 3.20 4.96
CA ARG A 248 -10.32 1.84 5.37
C ARG A 248 -11.54 1.32 4.60
N LEU A 249 -12.58 2.14 4.45
CA LEU A 249 -13.79 1.79 3.68
C LEU A 249 -13.46 1.59 2.19
N ALA A 250 -12.60 2.42 1.60
CA ALA A 250 -12.14 2.25 0.22
C ALA A 250 -11.37 0.92 0.06
N CYS A 251 -10.44 0.62 0.95
CA CYS A 251 -9.67 -0.63 0.96
C CYS A 251 -10.58 -1.87 1.11
N ASP A 252 -11.55 -1.83 2.03
CA ASP A 252 -12.54 -2.91 2.19
C ASP A 252 -13.37 -3.11 0.91
N THR A 253 -13.77 -2.02 0.25
CA THR A 253 -14.53 -2.05 -1.02
C THR A 253 -13.70 -2.68 -2.13
N GLU A 254 -12.45 -2.24 -2.27
CA GLU A 254 -11.51 -2.73 -3.29
C GLU A 254 -11.28 -4.23 -3.15
N ALA A 255 -10.99 -4.70 -1.94
CA ALA A 255 -10.78 -6.12 -1.69
C ALA A 255 -12.02 -6.97 -2.04
N ARG A 256 -13.23 -6.49 -1.77
CA ARG A 256 -14.46 -7.23 -2.13
C ARG A 256 -14.67 -7.32 -3.64
N VAL A 257 -14.31 -6.26 -4.37
CA VAL A 257 -14.52 -6.18 -5.81
C VAL A 257 -13.42 -6.93 -6.57
N PHE A 258 -12.17 -6.71 -6.19
CA PHE A 258 -11.01 -7.19 -6.95
C PHE A 258 -10.39 -8.48 -6.41
N LEU A 259 -10.63 -8.80 -5.14
CA LEU A 259 -10.10 -10.01 -4.49
C LEU A 259 -11.24 -10.91 -3.97
N PRO A 260 -12.22 -11.32 -4.81
CA PRO A 260 -13.44 -11.99 -4.35
C PRO A 260 -13.21 -13.37 -3.71
N LYS A 261 -12.04 -13.97 -3.94
CA LYS A 261 -11.64 -15.26 -3.33
C LYS A 261 -10.92 -15.11 -2.00
N MET A 262 -10.50 -13.89 -1.64
CA MET A 262 -9.77 -13.62 -0.41
C MET A 262 -10.72 -13.72 0.79
N PRO A 263 -10.33 -14.41 1.88
CA PRO A 263 -11.11 -14.40 3.10
C PRO A 263 -11.14 -13.00 3.71
N ALA A 264 -12.27 -12.62 4.31
CA ALA A 264 -12.39 -11.35 5.02
C ALA A 264 -11.38 -11.28 6.18
N TRP A 265 -10.75 -10.12 6.36
CA TRP A 265 -9.94 -9.84 7.54
C TRP A 265 -10.82 -9.42 8.74
N PRO A 266 -10.31 -9.50 9.98
CA PRO A 266 -11.03 -9.02 11.15
C PRO A 266 -11.42 -7.54 11.00
N GLY A 267 -12.72 -7.26 11.15
CA GLY A 267 -13.26 -5.90 11.05
C GLY A 267 -13.50 -5.38 9.63
N MET A 268 -13.36 -6.23 8.59
CA MET A 268 -13.70 -5.86 7.22
C MET A 268 -15.19 -5.51 7.09
N SER A 269 -15.49 -4.27 6.71
CA SER A 269 -16.86 -3.81 6.44
C SER A 269 -17.35 -4.32 5.08
N ASP A 270 -18.63 -4.11 4.76
CA ASP A 270 -19.19 -4.42 3.43
C ASP A 270 -18.73 -3.48 2.31
N GLY A 271 -17.89 -2.50 2.64
CA GLY A 271 -17.43 -1.45 1.73
C GLY A 271 -18.45 -0.33 1.58
N HIS A 272 -18.21 0.55 0.61
CA HIS A 272 -19.04 1.70 0.29
C HIS A 272 -19.28 1.76 -1.23
N PRO A 273 -20.52 2.05 -1.71
CA PRO A 273 -20.84 2.03 -3.15
C PRO A 273 -19.99 3.01 -3.99
N ASP A 274 -19.49 4.07 -3.36
CA ASP A 274 -18.61 5.06 -4.01
C ASP A 274 -17.11 4.75 -3.93
N GLY A 275 -16.71 3.66 -3.26
CA GLY A 275 -15.31 3.34 -3.00
C GLY A 275 -14.47 2.90 -4.20
N ILE A 276 -15.09 2.55 -5.33
CA ILE A 276 -14.36 2.13 -6.53
C ILE A 276 -14.31 3.25 -7.56
N CYS A 277 -13.10 3.65 -7.94
CA CYS A 277 -12.84 4.47 -9.12
C CYS A 277 -12.05 3.65 -10.15
N ARG A 278 -12.60 3.42 -11.34
CA ARG A 278 -11.84 2.81 -12.44
C ARG A 278 -11.73 3.76 -13.62
N THR A 279 -10.52 3.93 -14.14
CA THR A 279 -10.27 4.79 -15.30
C THR A 279 -9.08 4.34 -16.13
N THR A 280 -9.13 4.61 -17.43
CA THR A 280 -8.00 4.33 -18.35
C THR A 280 -6.87 5.35 -18.25
N LYS A 281 -7.08 6.46 -17.53
CA LYS A 281 -6.08 7.52 -17.35
C LYS A 281 -6.03 7.99 -15.89
N PRO A 282 -5.51 7.18 -14.95
CA PRO A 282 -5.55 7.47 -13.51
C PRO A 282 -4.96 8.83 -13.14
N ALA A 283 -3.74 9.14 -13.57
CA ALA A 283 -3.10 10.43 -13.30
C ALA A 283 -3.93 11.63 -13.79
N ALA A 284 -4.46 11.53 -15.00
CA ALA A 284 -5.26 12.62 -15.57
C ALA A 284 -6.62 12.77 -14.87
N TYR A 285 -7.19 11.68 -14.35
CA TYR A 285 -8.45 11.75 -13.60
C TYR A 285 -8.23 12.32 -12.20
N PHE A 286 -7.19 11.86 -11.50
CA PHE A 286 -6.75 12.42 -10.22
C PHE A 286 -6.56 13.94 -10.32
N LEU A 287 -5.83 14.41 -11.34
CA LEU A 287 -5.61 15.85 -11.55
C LEU A 287 -6.91 16.62 -11.83
N ARG A 288 -7.87 16.04 -12.55
CA ARG A 288 -9.18 16.69 -12.76
C ARG A 288 -9.96 16.82 -11.45
N VAL A 289 -9.92 15.79 -10.60
CA VAL A 289 -10.56 15.87 -9.27
C VAL A 289 -9.84 16.92 -8.42
N ALA A 290 -8.51 16.92 -8.42
CA ALA A 290 -7.72 17.89 -7.67
C ALA A 290 -8.02 19.35 -8.09
N ASP A 291 -8.10 19.62 -9.40
CA ASP A 291 -8.48 20.94 -9.93
C ASP A 291 -9.89 21.35 -9.48
N SER A 292 -10.85 20.40 -9.45
CA SER A 292 -12.20 20.67 -8.93
C SER A 292 -12.25 21.03 -7.44
N LEU A 293 -11.21 20.67 -6.69
CA LEU A 293 -11.01 20.99 -5.28
C LEU A 293 -10.08 22.20 -5.06
N GLY A 294 -9.71 22.91 -6.13
CA GLY A 294 -8.82 24.06 -6.07
C GLY A 294 -7.40 23.71 -5.63
N LEU A 295 -6.93 22.49 -5.89
CA LEU A 295 -5.53 22.09 -5.68
C LEU A 295 -4.71 22.45 -6.93
N ARG A 296 -3.55 23.11 -6.74
CA ARG A 296 -2.65 23.54 -7.81
C ARG A 296 -1.19 23.33 -7.43
#